data_AF-A0A932VQX3-F1
#
_entry.id   AF-A0A932VQX3-F1
#
_cell.length_a   1.000
_cell.length_b   1.000
_cell.length_c   1.000
_cell.angle_alpha   90.00
_cell.angle_beta   90.00
_cell.angle_gamma   90.00
#
_symmetry.space_group_name_H-M   'P 1'
#
loop_
_entity.id
_entity.type
_entity.pdbx_description
1 polymer ?
#
loop_
_entity_poly.entity_id
_entity_poly.type
_entity_poly.pdbx_seq_one_letter_code
_entity_poly.pdbx_strand_id
1 'polypeptide(L)'
;MYSVSYLSGNYQIFSITTFIYLLGSFCFVLYLTKYNRSPILDFWSYISYGEYESEPIQTQTRKVLVWVGSIIIFYIFATNLTEFLRGNMRAAINILNGDEISVQGYFEIARYSLWSLTILICFIGYLYSIASIFWGKYVRNLDLTPAGWLTNGFCYPLFGVIIWQMVPSLQGNIQIINGDVWRNFMLSLELLLNLLYTLSIINLGLMFGVMSDKGLKTTGFFGVARHPNYTLESMMFVVIYSSTLSGIGQWLAVSMYFFIYWLRSEREDNFMNYSNPGYAEYKKQTPYKFIPGLY
;
A
#
# COMPACT_ATOMS: atom_id res chain seq x y z
N MET A 1 16.63 14.71 27.65
CA MET A 1 18.11 14.66 27.69
C MET A 1 18.52 13.20 27.88
N TYR A 2 18.57 12.44 26.78
CA TYR A 2 19.25 11.14 26.72
C TYR A 2 20.13 11.21 25.47
N SER A 3 21.40 11.53 25.69
CA SER A 3 22.43 11.59 24.66
C SER A 3 22.81 10.17 24.27
N VAL A 4 22.22 9.66 23.20
CA VAL A 4 22.77 8.50 22.49
C VAL A 4 23.99 9.01 21.73
N SER A 5 25.16 8.65 22.21
CA SER A 5 26.44 8.85 21.55
C SER A 5 26.44 8.10 20.22
N TYR A 6 26.16 8.83 19.14
CA TYR A 6 26.29 8.31 17.79
C TYR A 6 27.77 8.05 17.49
N LEU A 7 28.09 6.76 17.45
CA LEU A 7 29.35 6.23 16.96
C LEU A 7 29.64 6.80 15.58
N SER A 8 30.66 7.65 15.54
CA SER A 8 31.39 8.04 14.34
C SER A 8 32.18 6.82 13.84
N GLY A 9 31.66 6.10 12.85
CA GLY A 9 32.43 5.03 12.22
C GLY A 9 31.62 4.23 11.19
N ASN A 10 31.97 4.44 9.92
CA ASN A 10 31.68 3.65 8.71
C ASN A 10 30.69 4.26 7.73
N TYR A 11 31.24 5.09 6.84
CA TYR A 11 30.66 5.29 5.52
C TYR A 11 30.73 3.97 4.72
N GLN A 12 29.55 3.48 4.34
CA GLN A 12 29.25 2.70 3.14
C GLN A 12 30.09 1.44 2.86
N ILE A 13 29.77 0.34 3.54
CA ILE A 13 29.77 -0.94 2.83
C ILE A 13 28.44 -0.99 2.08
N PHE A 14 28.50 -0.89 0.75
CA PHE A 14 27.43 -1.37 -0.11
C PHE A 14 27.26 -2.85 0.24
N SER A 15 26.31 -3.17 1.12
CA SER A 15 26.22 -4.53 1.65
C SER A 15 26.01 -5.48 0.48
N ILE A 16 26.67 -6.64 0.51
CA ILE A 16 26.45 -7.70 -0.49
C ILE A 16 24.95 -7.96 -0.66
N THR A 17 24.18 -7.85 0.44
CA THR A 17 22.72 -7.89 0.46
C THR A 17 22.06 -6.85 -0.46
N THR A 18 22.54 -5.61 -0.45
CA THR A 18 22.05 -4.52 -1.30
C THR A 18 22.33 -4.78 -2.78
N PHE A 19 23.52 -5.29 -3.09
CA PHE A 19 23.88 -5.66 -4.46
C PHE A 19 23.06 -6.85 -4.97
N ILE A 20 22.91 -7.90 -4.16
CA ILE A 20 22.07 -9.07 -4.48
C ILE A 20 20.62 -8.63 -4.72
N TYR A 21 20.10 -7.72 -3.89
CA TYR A 21 18.74 -7.19 -4.04
C TYR A 21 18.57 -6.44 -5.36
N LEU A 22 19.52 -5.56 -5.72
CA LEU A 22 19.50 -4.80 -6.97
C LEU A 22 19.56 -5.69 -8.20
N LEU A 23 20.51 -6.64 -8.20
CA LEU A 23 20.67 -7.59 -9.30
C LEU A 23 19.43 -8.48 -9.44
N GLY A 24 18.90 -8.97 -8.31
CA GLY A 24 17.65 -9.72 -8.27
C GLY A 24 16.47 -8.93 -8.83
N SER A 25 16.30 -7.68 -8.41
CA SER A 25 15.23 -6.79 -8.86
C SER A 25 15.34 -6.48 -10.36
N PHE A 26 16.55 -6.19 -10.86
CA PHE A 26 16.78 -5.92 -12.28
C PHE A 26 16.52 -7.15 -13.16
N CYS A 27 17.08 -8.31 -12.79
CA CYS A 27 16.82 -9.58 -13.48
C CYS A 27 15.33 -9.93 -13.47
N PHE A 28 14.65 -9.63 -12.37
CA PHE A 28 13.22 -9.87 -12.23
C PHE A 28 12.39 -8.96 -13.15
N VAL A 29 12.69 -7.66 -13.22
CA VAL A 29 12.05 -6.74 -14.18
C VAL A 29 12.27 -7.21 -15.61
N LEU A 30 13.51 -7.57 -15.99
CA LEU A 30 13.81 -8.11 -17.31
C LEU A 30 12.99 -9.37 -17.63
N TYR A 31 12.87 -10.28 -16.66
CA TYR A 31 12.05 -11.47 -16.79
C TYR A 31 10.57 -11.12 -17.04
N LEU A 32 10.00 -10.22 -16.23
CA LEU A 32 8.61 -9.78 -16.39
C LEU A 32 8.37 -9.17 -17.77
N THR A 33 9.24 -8.27 -18.24
CA THR A 33 9.13 -7.68 -19.57
C THR A 33 9.26 -8.70 -20.69
N LYS A 34 10.08 -9.73 -20.53
CA LYS A 34 10.32 -10.74 -21.57
C LYS A 34 9.19 -11.75 -21.69
N TYR A 35 8.69 -12.27 -20.57
CA TYR A 35 7.75 -13.40 -20.56
C TYR A 35 6.30 -13.00 -20.34
N ASN A 36 6.05 -11.72 -19.99
CA ASN A 36 4.73 -11.22 -19.65
C ASN A 36 4.00 -12.11 -18.61
N ARG A 37 4.78 -12.78 -17.76
CA ARG A 37 4.38 -13.72 -16.70
C ARG A 37 5.31 -13.56 -15.51
N SER A 38 4.76 -13.65 -14.31
CA SER A 38 5.52 -13.57 -13.07
C SER A 38 5.74 -14.98 -12.51
N PRO A 39 6.99 -15.46 -12.36
CA PRO A 39 7.26 -16.77 -11.77
C PRO A 39 6.88 -16.80 -10.29
N ILE A 40 6.85 -15.63 -9.65
CA ILE A 40 6.33 -15.43 -8.30
C ILE A 40 4.81 -15.63 -8.27
N LEU A 41 4.08 -15.14 -9.28
CA LEU A 41 2.64 -15.43 -9.41
C LEU A 41 2.39 -16.92 -9.56
N ASP A 42 3.14 -17.60 -10.43
CA ASP A 42 2.96 -19.03 -10.69
C ASP A 42 3.20 -19.84 -9.41
N PHE A 43 4.28 -19.52 -8.70
CA PHE A 43 4.58 -20.09 -7.38
C PHE A 43 3.45 -19.84 -6.36
N TRP A 44 2.97 -18.60 -6.24
CA TRP A 44 1.89 -18.28 -5.29
C TRP A 44 0.56 -18.90 -5.67
N SER A 45 0.23 -18.96 -6.96
CA SER A 45 -0.98 -19.60 -7.46
C SER A 45 -0.97 -21.08 -7.09
N TYR A 46 0.16 -21.74 -7.33
CA TYR A 46 0.37 -23.14 -6.98
C TYR A 46 0.20 -23.38 -5.48
N ILE A 47 0.87 -22.59 -4.63
CA ILE A 47 0.81 -22.77 -3.18
C ILE A 47 -0.56 -22.43 -2.59
N SER A 48 -1.21 -21.38 -3.09
CA SER A 48 -2.38 -20.81 -2.42
C SER A 48 -3.70 -21.47 -2.82
N TYR A 49 -3.80 -21.95 -4.06
CA TYR A 49 -5.07 -22.41 -4.61
C TYR A 49 -5.01 -23.83 -5.21
N GLY A 50 -3.81 -24.38 -5.47
CA GLY A 50 -3.67 -25.69 -6.12
C GLY A 50 -4.42 -25.78 -7.46
N GLU A 51 -4.71 -27.00 -7.93
CA GLU A 51 -5.59 -27.26 -9.10
C GLU A 51 -7.09 -27.13 -8.75
N TYR A 52 -7.44 -26.43 -7.67
CA TYR A 52 -8.80 -26.47 -7.13
C TYR A 52 -9.74 -25.57 -7.92
N GLU A 53 -10.33 -26.10 -8.99
CA GLU A 53 -11.56 -25.58 -9.58
C GLU A 53 -12.69 -25.80 -8.56
N SER A 54 -13.11 -24.75 -7.85
CA SER A 54 -14.36 -24.84 -7.09
C SER A 54 -15.33 -23.77 -7.53
N GLU A 55 -16.48 -24.23 -8.01
CA GLU A 55 -17.69 -23.43 -7.90
C GLU A 55 -17.92 -23.08 -6.43
N PRO A 56 -18.18 -21.81 -6.10
CA PRO A 56 -18.37 -21.41 -4.72
C PRO A 56 -19.69 -22.01 -4.21
N ILE A 57 -19.63 -23.14 -3.52
CA ILE A 57 -20.78 -23.66 -2.78
C ILE A 57 -21.10 -22.63 -1.68
N GLN A 58 -22.18 -21.87 -1.88
CA GLN A 58 -22.68 -20.85 -0.95
C GLN A 58 -23.41 -21.50 0.24
N THR A 59 -22.74 -22.36 0.99
CA THR A 59 -23.31 -22.89 2.22
C THR A 59 -23.45 -21.78 3.26
N GLN A 60 -24.45 -21.89 4.15
CA GLN A 60 -24.59 -20.98 5.29
C GLN A 60 -23.33 -20.99 6.16
N THR A 61 -22.70 -22.15 6.33
CA THR A 61 -21.41 -22.31 7.03
C THR A 61 -20.34 -21.38 6.45
N ARG A 62 -20.20 -21.33 5.12
CA ARG A 62 -19.23 -20.45 4.46
C ARG A 62 -19.53 -18.98 4.73
N LYS A 63 -20.81 -18.56 4.69
CA LYS A 63 -21.21 -17.17 4.98
C LYS A 63 -20.80 -16.77 6.40
N VAL A 64 -21.02 -17.66 7.38
CA VAL A 64 -20.60 -17.45 8.78
C VAL A 64 -19.07 -17.36 8.88
N LEU A 65 -18.33 -18.28 8.24
CA LEU A 65 -16.86 -18.26 8.27
C LEU A 65 -16.28 -16.98 7.65
N VAL A 66 -16.81 -16.55 6.51
CA VAL A 66 -16.42 -15.27 5.87
C VAL A 66 -16.73 -14.09 6.77
N TRP A 67 -17.86 -14.09 7.47
CA TRP A 67 -18.22 -13.03 8.38
C TRP A 67 -17.31 -12.98 9.62
N VAL A 68 -17.04 -14.14 10.25
CA VAL A 68 -16.09 -14.25 11.37
C VAL A 68 -14.69 -13.82 10.94
N GLY A 69 -14.21 -14.27 9.79
CA GLY A 69 -12.93 -13.84 9.22
C GLY A 69 -12.88 -12.33 9.00
N SER A 70 -13.99 -11.72 8.56
CA SER A 70 -14.09 -10.27 8.36
C SER A 70 -13.97 -9.50 9.67
N ILE A 71 -14.49 -10.04 10.79
CA ILE A 71 -14.33 -9.45 12.13
C ILE A 71 -12.86 -9.47 12.56
N ILE A 72 -12.16 -10.59 12.34
CA ILE A 72 -10.73 -10.72 12.69
C ILE A 72 -9.89 -9.72 11.88
N ILE A 73 -10.12 -9.67 10.56
CA ILE A 73 -9.47 -8.72 9.65
C ILE A 73 -9.76 -7.28 10.11
N PHE A 74 -11.02 -6.94 10.36
CA PHE A 74 -11.40 -5.62 10.85
C PHE A 74 -10.67 -5.27 12.14
N TYR A 75 -10.67 -6.14 13.15
CA TYR A 75 -10.01 -5.87 14.42
C TYR A 75 -8.53 -5.52 14.25
N ILE A 76 -7.80 -6.33 13.46
CA ILE A 76 -6.37 -6.12 13.21
C ILE A 76 -6.14 -4.79 12.48
N PHE A 77 -6.86 -4.53 11.39
CA PHE A 77 -6.66 -3.30 10.61
C PHE A 77 -7.20 -2.06 11.29
N ALA A 78 -8.34 -2.14 11.99
CA ALA A 78 -8.92 -1.05 12.75
C ALA A 78 -7.97 -0.55 13.85
N THR A 79 -7.28 -1.47 14.53
CA THR A 79 -6.26 -1.11 15.53
C THR A 79 -5.14 -0.30 14.89
N ASN A 80 -4.58 -0.78 13.77
CA ASN A 80 -3.51 -0.08 13.05
C ASN A 80 -3.97 1.29 12.51
N LEU A 81 -5.15 1.34 11.89
CA LEU A 81 -5.74 2.57 11.37
C LEU A 81 -6.01 3.60 12.48
N THR A 82 -6.41 3.14 13.68
CA THR A 82 -6.64 4.03 14.83
C THR A 82 -5.34 4.68 15.27
N GLU A 83 -4.25 3.92 15.33
CA GLU A 83 -2.94 4.46 15.68
C GLU A 83 -2.41 5.44 14.63
N PHE A 84 -2.58 5.14 13.34
CA PHE A 84 -2.24 6.09 12.28
C PHE A 84 -3.07 7.39 12.37
N LEU A 85 -4.38 7.28 12.63
CA LEU A 85 -5.24 8.45 12.78
C LEU A 85 -4.81 9.32 13.96
N ARG A 86 -4.52 8.70 15.11
CA ARG A 86 -3.99 9.39 16.29
C ARG A 86 -2.65 10.05 16.00
N GLY A 87 -1.77 9.37 15.28
CA GLY A 87 -0.47 9.91 14.85
C GLY A 87 -0.63 11.17 13.99
N ASN A 88 -1.48 11.12 12.97
CA ASN A 88 -1.76 12.25 12.09
C ASN A 88 -2.37 13.44 12.85
N MET A 89 -3.36 13.18 13.72
CA MET A 89 -3.98 14.22 14.54
C MET A 89 -2.97 14.89 15.47
N ARG A 90 -2.14 14.11 16.17
CA ARG A 90 -1.09 14.66 17.05
C ARG A 90 -0.09 15.49 16.27
N ALA A 91 0.35 15.02 15.11
CA ALA A 91 1.29 15.76 14.26
C ALA A 91 0.69 17.10 13.80
N ALA A 92 -0.56 17.11 13.33
CA ALA A 92 -1.24 18.33 12.93
C ALA A 92 -1.45 19.31 14.10
N ILE A 93 -1.89 18.82 15.27
CA ILE A 93 -2.07 19.64 16.49
C ILE A 93 -0.74 20.25 16.94
N ASN A 94 0.35 19.48 16.91
CA ASN A 94 1.67 19.98 17.29
C ASN A 94 2.14 21.13 16.39
N ILE A 95 1.83 21.09 15.09
CA ILE A 95 2.14 22.18 14.16
C ILE A 95 1.25 23.40 14.45
N LEU A 96 -0.05 23.19 14.69
CA LEU A 96 -1.01 24.26 14.98
C LEU A 96 -0.74 24.98 16.30
N ASN A 97 -0.13 24.30 17.28
CA ASN A 97 0.23 24.87 18.57
C ASN A 97 1.54 25.67 18.53
N GLY A 98 2.25 25.71 17.40
CA GLY A 98 3.42 26.57 17.24
C GLY A 98 3.03 28.05 17.15
N ASP A 99 3.91 28.96 17.59
CA ASP A 99 3.65 30.41 17.62
C ASP A 99 3.40 30.99 16.22
N GLU A 100 4.09 30.46 15.19
CA GLU A 100 3.90 30.82 13.79
C GLU A 100 3.89 29.58 12.89
N ILE A 101 2.88 29.47 12.02
CA ILE A 101 2.77 28.36 11.06
C ILE A 101 3.51 28.73 9.78
N SER A 102 4.61 28.04 9.52
CA SER A 102 5.36 28.18 8.27
C SER A 102 4.55 27.68 7.07
N VAL A 103 4.94 28.07 5.85
CA VAL A 103 4.35 27.52 4.61
C VAL A 103 4.40 25.99 4.60
N GLN A 104 5.53 25.40 5.02
CA GLN A 104 5.67 23.96 5.16
C GLN A 104 4.65 23.39 6.16
N GLY A 105 4.45 24.05 7.30
CA GLY A 105 3.46 23.66 8.30
C GLY A 105 2.04 23.55 7.71
N TYR A 106 1.64 24.48 6.83
CA TYR A 106 0.33 24.39 6.15
C TYR A 106 0.23 23.16 5.23
N PHE A 107 1.26 22.87 4.44
CA PHE A 107 1.30 21.67 3.59
C PHE A 107 1.24 20.39 4.42
N GLU A 108 1.97 20.34 5.54
CA GLU A 108 1.98 19.18 6.43
C GLU A 108 0.63 18.97 7.13
N ILE A 109 -0.02 20.04 7.61
CA ILE A 109 -1.38 19.96 8.17
C ILE A 109 -2.37 19.44 7.12
N ALA A 110 -2.31 19.96 5.89
CA ALA A 110 -3.18 19.53 4.79
C ALA A 110 -2.99 18.04 4.47
N ARG A 111 -1.73 17.59 4.39
CA ARG A 111 -1.37 16.17 4.24
C ARG A 111 -1.94 15.30 5.35
N TYR A 112 -1.71 15.66 6.61
CA TYR A 112 -2.23 14.87 7.74
C TYR A 112 -3.76 14.84 7.77
N SER A 113 -4.42 15.91 7.32
CA SER A 113 -5.88 15.97 7.21
C SER A 113 -6.39 15.02 6.12
N LEU A 114 -5.78 15.02 4.93
CA LEU A 114 -6.14 14.12 3.84
C LEU A 114 -5.88 12.64 4.19
N TRP A 115 -4.75 12.34 4.83
CA TRP A 115 -4.48 10.99 5.35
C TRP A 115 -5.51 10.56 6.40
N SER A 116 -5.89 11.46 7.31
CA SER A 116 -6.92 11.18 8.32
C SER A 116 -8.28 10.90 7.68
N LEU A 117 -8.68 11.70 6.69
CA LEU A 117 -9.89 11.45 5.90
C LEU A 117 -9.84 10.09 5.20
N THR A 118 -8.70 9.75 4.59
CA THR A 118 -8.49 8.47 3.92
C THR A 118 -8.67 7.31 4.90
N ILE A 119 -8.06 7.40 6.09
CA ILE A 119 -8.19 6.39 7.15
C ILE A 119 -9.65 6.20 7.57
N LEU A 120 -10.41 7.29 7.74
CA LEU A 120 -11.83 7.21 8.08
C LEU A 120 -12.67 6.51 7.00
N ILE A 121 -12.37 6.75 5.72
CA ILE A 121 -13.03 6.05 4.61
C ILE A 121 -12.66 4.55 4.63
N CYS A 122 -11.39 4.23 4.87
CA CYS A 122 -10.94 2.85 5.03
C CYS A 122 -11.67 2.14 6.16
N PHE A 123 -11.86 2.80 7.31
CA PHE A 123 -12.67 2.29 8.43
C PHE A 123 -14.09 1.94 8.02
N ILE A 124 -14.76 2.84 7.29
CA ILE A 124 -16.11 2.62 6.78
C ILE A 124 -16.14 1.41 5.84
N GLY A 125 -15.13 1.27 4.97
CA GLY A 125 -14.95 0.11 4.09
C GLY A 125 -14.87 -1.21 4.87
N TYR A 126 -14.06 -1.29 5.93
CA TYR A 126 -14.01 -2.50 6.74
C TYR A 126 -15.27 -2.73 7.58
N LEU A 127 -15.88 -1.67 8.12
CA LEU A 127 -17.13 -1.79 8.87
C LEU A 127 -18.24 -2.37 7.98
N TYR A 128 -18.28 -1.97 6.71
CA TYR A 128 -19.18 -2.56 5.71
C TYR A 128 -18.99 -4.08 5.57
N SER A 129 -17.77 -4.62 5.67
CA SER A 129 -17.53 -6.07 5.64
C SER A 129 -18.33 -6.82 6.72
N ILE A 130 -18.44 -6.22 7.91
CA ILE A 130 -19.14 -6.82 9.06
C ILE A 130 -20.63 -6.54 8.98
N ALA A 131 -20.99 -5.29 8.69
CA ALA A 131 -22.36 -4.82 8.81
C ALA A 131 -23.22 -5.21 7.59
N SER A 132 -22.62 -5.46 6.41
CA SER A 132 -23.34 -5.79 5.17
C SER A 132 -24.36 -6.92 5.31
N ILE A 133 -24.11 -7.87 6.22
CA ILE A 133 -25.01 -9.00 6.52
C ILE A 133 -26.40 -8.55 6.96
N PHE A 134 -26.52 -7.42 7.66
CA PHE A 134 -27.80 -6.89 8.13
C PHE A 134 -28.68 -6.38 6.98
N TRP A 135 -28.11 -6.14 5.80
CA TRP A 135 -28.81 -5.75 4.58
C TRP A 135 -28.89 -6.90 3.56
N GLY A 136 -28.64 -8.14 3.97
CA GLY A 136 -28.63 -9.31 3.09
C GLY A 136 -27.52 -9.28 2.03
N LYS A 137 -26.52 -8.41 2.19
CA LYS A 137 -25.32 -8.38 1.35
C LYS A 137 -24.20 -9.15 2.05
N TYR A 138 -23.38 -9.83 1.26
CA TYR A 138 -22.29 -10.65 1.79
C TYR A 138 -20.99 -10.33 1.05
N VAL A 139 -19.90 -10.29 1.81
CA VAL A 139 -18.55 -10.39 1.25
C VAL A 139 -18.47 -11.73 0.50
N ARG A 140 -18.01 -11.70 -0.75
CA ARG A 140 -18.00 -12.88 -1.64
C ARG A 140 -16.98 -13.91 -1.17
N ASN A 141 -15.79 -13.43 -0.83
CA ASN A 141 -14.71 -14.28 -0.35
C ASN A 141 -13.70 -13.52 0.51
N LEU A 142 -12.89 -14.25 1.27
CA LEU A 142 -11.72 -13.72 1.97
C LEU A 142 -10.46 -14.47 1.54
N ASP A 143 -9.35 -13.75 1.46
CA ASP A 143 -8.03 -14.34 1.31
C ASP A 143 -7.40 -14.60 2.68
N LEU A 144 -7.69 -15.77 3.26
CA LEU A 144 -7.12 -16.20 4.54
C LEU A 144 -5.86 -17.04 4.39
N THR A 145 -5.28 -17.11 3.19
CA THR A 145 -4.06 -17.88 2.95
C THR A 145 -2.85 -17.24 3.65
N PRO A 146 -1.83 -18.03 4.03
CA PRO A 146 -0.60 -17.46 4.58
C PRO A 146 0.04 -16.42 3.66
N ALA A 147 -0.02 -16.65 2.34
CA ALA A 147 0.46 -15.70 1.33
C ALA A 147 -0.29 -14.37 1.38
N GLY A 148 -1.62 -14.41 1.48
CA GLY A 148 -2.47 -13.23 1.65
C GLY A 148 -2.08 -12.43 2.91
N TRP A 149 -1.90 -13.12 4.04
CA TRP A 149 -1.48 -12.49 5.28
C TRP A 149 -0.06 -11.92 5.23
N LEU A 150 0.90 -12.59 4.61
CA LEU A 150 2.27 -12.10 4.49
C LEU A 150 2.34 -10.86 3.60
N THR A 151 1.80 -10.95 2.37
CA THR A 151 1.84 -9.85 1.40
C THR A 151 1.12 -8.61 1.91
N ASN A 152 -0.05 -8.77 2.53
CA ASN A 152 -0.75 -7.64 3.11
C ASN A 152 -0.09 -7.19 4.42
N GLY A 153 0.28 -8.11 5.31
CA GLY A 153 0.84 -7.78 6.62
C GLY A 153 2.16 -7.00 6.55
N PHE A 154 2.97 -7.16 5.49
CA PHE A 154 4.17 -6.35 5.25
C PHE A 154 3.87 -4.88 4.95
N CYS A 155 2.68 -4.56 4.44
CA CYS A 155 2.24 -3.18 4.20
C CYS A 155 1.76 -2.48 5.49
N TYR A 156 1.53 -3.23 6.56
CA TYR A 156 0.99 -2.72 7.83
C TYR A 156 1.99 -2.98 8.97
N PRO A 157 1.84 -2.33 10.12
CA PRO A 157 2.77 -2.50 11.23
C PRO A 157 3.00 -3.96 11.68
N LEU A 158 2.05 -4.86 11.42
CA LEU A 158 2.14 -6.28 11.80
C LEU A 158 3.45 -6.96 11.33
N PHE A 159 3.79 -6.87 10.04
CA PHE A 159 5.06 -7.37 9.51
C PHE A 159 5.94 -6.26 8.92
N GLY A 160 5.38 -5.08 8.69
CA GLY A 160 6.11 -3.92 8.18
C GLY A 160 7.28 -3.52 9.10
N VAL A 161 7.13 -3.63 10.42
CA VAL A 161 8.24 -3.32 11.36
C VAL A 161 9.49 -4.16 11.06
N ILE A 162 9.32 -5.43 10.66
CA ILE A 162 10.44 -6.31 10.33
C ILE A 162 11.13 -5.81 9.06
N ILE A 163 10.38 -5.54 7.99
CA ILE A 163 10.97 -5.03 6.73
C ILE A 163 11.65 -3.69 6.96
N TRP A 164 11.02 -2.77 7.68
CA TRP A 164 11.55 -1.43 7.89
C TRP A 164 12.79 -1.41 8.80
N GLN A 165 13.02 -2.46 9.59
CA GLN A 165 14.29 -2.68 10.32
C GLN A 165 15.39 -3.28 9.43
N MET A 166 15.03 -3.93 8.33
CA MET A 166 15.98 -4.58 7.41
C MET A 166 16.46 -3.65 6.29
N VAL A 167 15.77 -2.55 6.02
CA VAL A 167 16.16 -1.56 5.01
C VAL A 167 16.85 -0.35 5.66
N PRO A 168 17.72 0.37 4.91
CA PRO A 168 18.29 1.62 5.38
C PRO A 168 17.22 2.65 5.78
N SER A 169 17.59 3.57 6.68
CA SER A 169 16.72 4.68 7.10
C SER A 169 16.23 5.49 5.88
N LEU A 170 14.93 5.72 5.82
CA LEU A 170 14.28 6.59 4.83
C LEU A 170 14.55 8.08 5.08
N GLN A 171 15.17 8.43 6.21
CA GLN A 171 15.61 9.78 6.53
C GLN A 171 17.14 9.85 6.49
N GLY A 172 17.68 10.68 5.60
CA GLY A 172 19.10 11.01 5.59
C GLY A 172 19.40 12.25 6.43
N ASN A 173 20.68 12.38 6.80
CA ASN A 173 21.17 13.47 7.64
C ASN A 173 21.43 14.77 6.86
N ILE A 174 21.19 14.76 5.55
CA ILE A 174 21.49 15.87 4.65
C ILE A 174 20.24 16.17 3.85
N GLN A 175 19.84 17.44 3.85
CA GLN A 175 18.81 17.93 2.94
C GLN A 175 19.42 18.16 1.56
N ILE A 176 18.89 17.47 0.55
CA ILE A 176 19.44 17.48 -0.82
C ILE A 176 18.71 18.51 -1.67
N ILE A 177 17.41 18.65 -1.43
CA ILE A 177 16.57 19.64 -2.10
C ILE A 177 16.74 20.96 -1.37
N ASN A 178 17.68 21.76 -1.89
CA ASN A 178 17.99 23.09 -1.40
C ASN A 178 17.27 24.15 -2.27
N GLY A 179 16.84 25.24 -1.64
CA GLY A 179 16.16 26.35 -2.29
C GLY A 179 14.64 26.29 -2.20
N ASP A 180 14.02 27.46 -2.01
CA ASP A 180 12.60 27.59 -1.71
C ASP A 180 11.70 27.12 -2.87
N VAL A 181 12.13 27.35 -4.11
CA VAL A 181 11.35 26.96 -5.31
C VAL A 181 11.19 25.45 -5.41
N TRP A 182 12.29 24.69 -5.34
CA TRP A 182 12.23 23.23 -5.43
C TRP A 182 11.55 22.61 -4.22
N ARG A 183 11.76 23.17 -3.02
CA ARG A 183 11.06 22.72 -1.83
C ARG A 183 9.54 22.91 -1.97
N ASN A 184 9.08 24.08 -2.39
CA ASN A 184 7.65 24.36 -2.56
C ASN A 184 7.04 23.52 -3.69
N PHE A 185 7.78 23.26 -4.77
CA PHE A 185 7.37 22.34 -5.82
C PHE A 185 7.13 20.93 -5.28
N MET A 186 8.07 20.40 -4.49
CA MET A 186 7.95 19.06 -3.91
C MET A 186 6.80 18.95 -2.92
N LEU A 187 6.61 19.97 -2.05
CA LEU A 187 5.46 20.03 -1.15
C LEU A 187 4.13 20.05 -1.92
N SER A 188 4.07 20.78 -3.04
CA SER A 188 2.88 20.85 -3.89
C SER A 188 2.61 19.52 -4.61
N LEU A 189 3.66 18.88 -5.13
CA LEU A 189 3.56 17.58 -5.79
C LEU A 189 3.12 16.50 -4.80
N GLU A 190 3.68 16.51 -3.60
CA GLU A 190 3.30 15.62 -2.50
C GLU A 190 1.81 15.76 -2.18
N LEU A 191 1.34 16.99 -1.96
CA LEU A 191 -0.06 17.25 -1.64
C LEU A 191 -0.99 16.84 -2.77
N LEU A 192 -0.61 17.07 -4.03
CA LEU A 192 -1.36 16.61 -5.20
C LEU A 192 -1.47 15.08 -5.23
N LEU A 193 -0.36 14.35 -5.04
CA LEU A 193 -0.36 12.90 -5.00
C LEU A 193 -1.19 12.36 -3.83
N ASN A 194 -1.12 13.01 -2.65
CA ASN A 194 -1.93 12.66 -1.50
C ASN A 194 -3.42 12.86 -1.76
N LEU A 195 -3.80 13.97 -2.38
CA LEU A 195 -5.18 14.23 -2.79
C LEU A 195 -5.67 13.19 -3.81
N LEU A 196 -4.89 12.89 -4.85
CA LEU A 196 -5.24 11.88 -5.85
C LEU A 196 -5.39 10.50 -5.21
N TYR A 197 -4.50 10.14 -4.28
CA TYR A 197 -4.60 8.91 -3.51
C TYR A 197 -5.89 8.87 -2.71
N THR A 198 -6.20 9.91 -1.92
CA THR A 198 -7.46 10.01 -1.16
C THR A 198 -8.68 9.88 -2.09
N LEU A 199 -8.68 10.55 -3.24
CA LEU A 199 -9.76 10.45 -4.22
C LEU A 199 -9.89 9.03 -4.81
N SER A 200 -8.79 8.31 -5.00
CA SER A 200 -8.82 6.91 -5.44
C SER A 200 -9.46 6.00 -4.38
N ILE A 201 -9.22 6.26 -3.09
CA ILE A 201 -9.85 5.53 -1.98
C ILE A 201 -11.34 5.88 -1.85
N ILE A 202 -11.71 7.16 -2.02
CA ILE A 202 -13.12 7.59 -2.11
C ILE A 202 -13.81 6.87 -3.28
N ASN A 203 -13.12 6.73 -4.43
CA ASN A 203 -13.67 6.07 -5.60
C ASN A 203 -13.96 4.57 -5.36
N LEU A 204 -13.15 3.88 -4.54
CA LEU A 204 -13.46 2.52 -4.04
C LEU A 204 -14.67 2.52 -3.11
N GLY A 205 -14.75 3.48 -2.18
CA GLY A 205 -15.83 3.59 -1.20
C GLY A 205 -15.97 2.33 -0.33
N LEU A 206 -17.19 1.80 -0.25
CA LEU A 206 -17.51 0.63 0.59
C LEU A 206 -16.80 -0.67 0.16
N MET A 207 -16.26 -0.71 -1.06
CA MET A 207 -15.49 -1.85 -1.55
C MET A 207 -14.06 -1.88 -1.03
N PHE A 208 -13.58 -0.80 -0.39
CA PHE A 208 -12.26 -0.82 0.24
C PHE A 208 -12.17 -1.93 1.30
N GLY A 209 -11.14 -2.75 1.21
CA GLY A 209 -10.87 -3.82 2.15
C GLY A 209 -9.62 -4.56 1.74
N VAL A 210 -8.93 -5.09 2.75
CA VAL A 210 -7.77 -5.95 2.55
C VAL A 210 -8.22 -7.40 2.64
N MET A 211 -7.67 -8.26 1.77
CA MET A 211 -7.95 -9.71 1.76
C MET A 211 -9.45 -10.05 1.61
N SER A 212 -10.24 -9.21 0.94
CA SER A 212 -11.69 -9.41 0.81
C SER A 212 -12.17 -9.12 -0.61
N ASP A 213 -12.93 -10.04 -1.20
CA ASP A 213 -13.68 -9.82 -2.44
C ASP A 213 -15.07 -9.28 -2.10
N LYS A 214 -15.30 -8.00 -2.40
CA LYS A 214 -16.58 -7.30 -2.23
C LYS A 214 -17.24 -6.96 -3.56
N GLY A 215 -16.69 -7.42 -4.68
CA GLY A 215 -17.05 -6.98 -6.02
C GLY A 215 -15.92 -6.22 -6.72
N LEU A 216 -16.23 -5.73 -7.93
CA LEU A 216 -15.27 -5.04 -8.80
C LEU A 216 -15.62 -3.57 -8.92
N LYS A 217 -14.60 -2.72 -8.81
CA LYS A 217 -14.66 -1.32 -9.23
C LYS A 217 -14.07 -1.21 -10.63
N THR A 218 -14.84 -0.72 -11.59
CA THR A 218 -14.42 -0.59 -13.00
C THR A 218 -14.55 0.84 -13.55
N THR A 219 -14.87 1.80 -12.69
CA THR A 219 -15.12 3.20 -13.07
C THR A 219 -14.21 4.15 -12.31
N GLY A 220 -13.94 5.32 -12.88
CA GLY A 220 -13.04 6.32 -12.32
C GLY A 220 -11.58 5.88 -12.43
N PHE A 221 -10.81 5.99 -11.35
CA PHE A 221 -9.40 5.59 -11.30
C PHE A 221 -9.21 4.12 -11.71
N PHE A 222 -10.14 3.24 -11.29
CA PHE A 222 -10.10 1.81 -11.59
C PHE A 222 -10.55 1.47 -13.02
N GLY A 223 -11.16 2.43 -13.73
CA GLY A 223 -11.36 2.28 -15.18
C GLY A 223 -10.10 2.56 -16.00
N VAL A 224 -9.08 3.17 -15.39
CA VAL A 224 -7.85 3.62 -16.05
C VAL A 224 -6.69 2.66 -15.79
N ALA A 225 -6.51 2.24 -14.54
CA ALA A 225 -5.54 1.23 -14.13
C ALA A 225 -6.16 0.33 -13.06
N ARG A 226 -5.68 -0.91 -12.93
CA ARG A 226 -6.25 -1.86 -11.94
C ARG A 226 -5.91 -1.51 -10.49
N HIS A 227 -4.71 -0.96 -10.25
CA HIS A 227 -4.18 -0.63 -8.92
C HIS A 227 -3.68 0.82 -8.81
N PRO A 228 -4.52 1.82 -9.10
CA PRO A 228 -4.12 3.22 -9.17
C PRO A 228 -3.68 3.76 -7.81
N ASN A 229 -4.32 3.32 -6.73
CA ASN A 229 -3.99 3.66 -5.36
C ASN A 229 -2.56 3.24 -4.98
N TYR A 230 -2.11 2.06 -5.42
CA TYR A 230 -0.76 1.56 -5.14
C TYR A 230 0.32 2.41 -5.81
N THR A 231 0.08 2.83 -7.06
CA THR A 231 0.97 3.74 -7.79
C THR A 231 1.05 5.10 -7.09
N LEU A 232 -0.11 5.71 -6.80
CA LEU A 232 -0.19 7.03 -6.19
C LEU A 232 0.47 7.05 -4.81
N GLU A 233 0.25 6.02 -3.99
CA GLU A 233 0.84 5.89 -2.66
C GLU A 233 2.37 5.72 -2.73
N SER A 234 2.86 4.84 -3.61
CA SER A 234 4.29 4.64 -3.81
C SER A 234 4.98 5.92 -4.27
N MET A 235 4.41 6.61 -5.26
CA MET A 235 4.94 7.88 -5.77
C MET A 235 4.93 8.95 -4.68
N MET A 236 3.86 9.04 -3.89
CA MET A 236 3.76 9.97 -2.77
C MET A 236 4.88 9.73 -1.75
N PHE A 237 5.13 8.48 -1.33
CA PHE A 237 6.22 8.19 -0.40
C PHE A 237 7.59 8.55 -0.97
N VAL A 238 7.84 8.29 -2.25
CA VAL A 238 9.08 8.73 -2.90
C VAL A 238 9.25 10.24 -2.78
N VAL A 239 8.20 11.01 -3.10
CA VAL A 239 8.26 12.48 -3.01
C VAL A 239 8.48 12.93 -1.56
N ILE A 240 7.76 12.37 -0.59
CA ILE A 240 7.91 12.66 0.85
C ILE A 240 9.37 12.50 1.29
N TYR A 241 9.99 11.37 0.96
CA TYR A 241 11.33 11.07 1.47
C TYR A 241 12.45 11.70 0.65
N SER A 242 12.22 11.99 -0.64
CA SER A 242 13.22 12.47 -1.60
C SER A 242 14.05 13.67 -1.15
N SER A 243 13.50 14.55 -0.31
CA SER A 243 14.23 15.71 0.22
C SER A 243 15.43 15.32 1.08
N THR A 244 15.46 14.08 1.58
CA THR A 244 16.47 13.56 2.53
C THR A 244 17.23 12.31 2.05
N LEU A 245 16.96 11.78 0.84
CA LEU A 245 17.58 10.54 0.35
C LEU A 245 19.01 10.73 -0.18
N SER A 246 20.01 10.81 0.70
CA SER A 246 21.38 11.21 0.36
C SER A 246 22.28 10.06 -0.07
N GLY A 247 21.92 8.83 0.31
CA GLY A 247 22.66 7.62 -0.05
C GLY A 247 21.87 6.68 -0.97
N ILE A 248 22.59 5.94 -1.81
CA ILE A 248 22.01 4.89 -2.67
C ILE A 248 21.18 3.87 -1.87
N GLY A 249 21.61 3.48 -0.68
CA GLY A 249 20.85 2.58 0.19
C GLY A 249 19.47 3.12 0.57
N GLN A 250 19.31 4.44 0.68
CA GLN A 250 18.04 5.08 1.02
C GLN A 250 17.13 5.15 -0.21
N TRP A 251 17.69 5.40 -1.40
CA TRP A 251 16.97 5.27 -2.66
C TRP A 251 16.44 3.84 -2.86
N LEU A 252 17.21 2.83 -2.47
CA LEU A 252 16.75 1.45 -2.49
C LEU A 252 15.67 1.18 -1.44
N ALA A 253 15.83 1.71 -0.23
CA ALA A 253 14.83 1.61 0.82
C ALA A 253 13.49 2.22 0.38
N VAL A 254 13.49 3.40 -0.26
CA VAL A 254 12.25 4.01 -0.74
C VAL A 254 11.66 3.24 -1.93
N SER A 255 12.50 2.63 -2.78
CA SER A 255 12.02 1.80 -3.88
C SER A 255 11.28 0.53 -3.41
N MET A 256 11.51 0.12 -2.16
CA MET A 256 10.83 -1.02 -1.53
C MET A 256 9.31 -0.85 -1.52
N TYR A 257 8.79 0.39 -1.47
CA TYR A 257 7.35 0.63 -1.58
C TYR A 257 6.79 0.06 -2.88
N PHE A 258 7.42 0.36 -4.02
CA PHE A 258 6.98 -0.20 -5.31
C PHE A 258 7.04 -1.72 -5.34
N PHE A 259 8.09 -2.30 -4.76
CA PHE A 259 8.24 -3.76 -4.71
C PHE A 259 7.14 -4.43 -3.87
N ILE A 260 6.85 -3.89 -2.68
CA ILE A 260 5.80 -4.40 -1.80
C ILE A 260 4.43 -4.27 -2.47
N TYR A 261 4.13 -3.11 -3.06
CA TYR A 261 2.87 -2.90 -3.77
C TYR A 261 2.75 -3.73 -5.04
N TRP A 262 3.86 -3.99 -5.72
CA TRP A 262 3.89 -4.94 -6.82
C TRP A 262 3.52 -6.35 -6.34
N LEU A 263 4.21 -6.88 -5.31
CA LEU A 263 3.88 -8.19 -4.72
C LEU A 263 2.42 -8.29 -4.29
N ARG A 264 1.90 -7.24 -3.66
CA ARG A 264 0.51 -7.17 -3.22
C ARG A 264 -0.47 -7.17 -4.39
N SER A 265 -0.20 -6.40 -5.45
CA SER A 265 -1.04 -6.36 -6.64
C SER A 265 -1.10 -7.71 -7.35
N GLU A 266 0.02 -8.43 -7.40
CA GLU A 266 0.08 -9.77 -7.99
C GLU A 266 -0.79 -10.74 -7.18
N ARG A 267 -0.69 -10.68 -5.84
CA ARG A 267 -1.51 -11.51 -4.97
C ARG A 267 -2.99 -11.19 -5.11
N GLU A 268 -3.33 -9.92 -5.12
CA GLU A 268 -4.71 -9.44 -5.25
C GLU A 268 -5.30 -9.83 -6.62
N ASP A 269 -4.57 -9.65 -7.71
CA ASP A 269 -5.00 -10.07 -9.05
C ASP A 269 -5.27 -11.58 -9.10
N ASN A 270 -4.43 -12.38 -8.45
CA ASN A 270 -4.61 -13.83 -8.36
C ASN A 270 -5.86 -14.19 -7.55
N PHE A 271 -6.00 -13.62 -6.35
CA PHE A 271 -7.18 -13.82 -5.51
C PHE A 271 -8.47 -13.38 -6.21
N MET A 272 -8.46 -12.26 -6.94
CA MET A 272 -9.62 -11.75 -7.67
C MET A 272 -9.96 -12.60 -8.89
N ASN A 273 -8.97 -13.15 -9.61
CA ASN A 273 -9.23 -14.13 -10.68
C ASN A 273 -9.95 -15.38 -10.14
N TYR A 274 -9.58 -15.82 -8.94
CA TYR A 274 -10.17 -16.99 -8.30
C TYR A 274 -11.56 -16.70 -7.71
N SER A 275 -11.72 -15.57 -7.02
CA SER A 275 -12.93 -15.26 -6.26
C SER A 275 -14.04 -14.58 -7.07
N ASN A 276 -13.69 -13.89 -8.16
CA ASN A 276 -14.60 -13.04 -8.88
C ASN A 276 -14.64 -13.37 -10.40
N PRO A 277 -15.74 -13.95 -10.91
CA PRO A 277 -15.84 -14.39 -12.31
C PRO A 277 -15.80 -13.22 -13.30
N GLY A 278 -16.16 -12.00 -12.86
CA GLY A 278 -16.08 -10.80 -13.71
C GLY A 278 -14.65 -10.26 -13.87
N TYR A 279 -13.69 -10.76 -13.09
CA TYR A 279 -12.36 -10.16 -13.04
C TYR A 279 -11.57 -10.36 -14.34
N ALA A 280 -11.75 -11.52 -14.98
CA ALA A 280 -11.11 -11.81 -16.26
C ALA A 280 -11.53 -10.82 -17.35
N GLU A 281 -12.80 -10.42 -17.38
CA GLU A 281 -13.31 -9.43 -18.33
C GLU A 281 -12.84 -8.02 -17.98
N TYR A 282 -12.85 -7.67 -16.68
CA TYR A 282 -12.29 -6.41 -16.22
C TYR A 282 -10.80 -6.25 -16.59
N LYS A 283 -9.98 -7.29 -16.47
CA LYS A 283 -8.57 -7.25 -16.91
C LYS A 283 -8.40 -6.94 -18.40
N LYS A 284 -9.36 -7.32 -19.24
CA LYS A 284 -9.33 -6.98 -20.67
C LYS A 284 -9.70 -5.51 -20.91
N GLN A 285 -10.67 -5.01 -20.17
CA GLN A 285 -11.15 -3.62 -20.28
C GLN A 285 -10.13 -2.63 -19.71
N THR A 286 -9.49 -2.99 -18.59
CA THR A 286 -8.44 -2.22 -17.94
C THR A 286 -7.13 -3.03 -18.00
N PRO A 287 -6.41 -3.02 -19.14
CA PRO A 287 -5.22 -3.83 -19.33
C PRO A 287 -4.07 -3.40 -18.44
N TYR A 288 -3.98 -2.09 -18.15
CA TYR A 288 -2.92 -1.49 -17.37
C TYR A 288 -3.08 -1.80 -15.88
N LYS A 289 -2.01 -2.30 -15.26
CA LYS A 289 -1.97 -2.62 -13.84
C LYS A 289 -1.76 -1.37 -12.99
N PHE A 290 -0.80 -0.53 -13.37
CA PHE A 290 -0.36 0.62 -12.56
C PHE A 290 -0.37 1.92 -13.35
N ILE A 291 0.30 1.95 -14.51
CA ILE A 291 0.53 3.19 -15.27
C ILE A 291 0.01 2.98 -16.70
N PRO A 292 -1.01 3.75 -17.13
CA PRO A 292 -1.51 3.70 -18.49
C PRO A 292 -0.41 3.88 -19.53
N GLY A 293 -0.38 2.98 -20.51
CA GLY A 293 0.61 3.00 -21.59
C GLY A 293 1.96 2.36 -21.27
N LEU A 294 2.20 1.92 -20.02
CA LEU A 294 3.44 1.25 -19.62
C LEU A 294 3.20 -0.19 -19.16
N TYR A 295 2.42 -0.37 -18.08
CA TYR A 295 2.20 -1.67 -17.46
C TYR A 295 0.89 -1.73 -16.67
#